data_AF-A0A318H5R2-F1
#
_entry.id   AF-A0A318H5R2-F1
#
_cell.length_a   1.000
_cell.length_b   1.000
_cell.length_c   1.000
_cell.angle_alpha   90.00
_cell.angle_beta   90.00
_cell.angle_gamma   90.00
#
_symmetry.space_group_name_H-M   'P 1'
#
loop_
_entity.id
_entity.type
_entity.pdbx_description
1 polymer ?
#
loop_
_entity_poly.entity_id
_entity_poly.type
_entity_poly.pdbx_seq_one_letter_code
_entity_poly.pdbx_strand_id
1 'polypeptide(L)'
;MSTAKTLRPSARMQNLISLAQLFERLDRDPTGAGIDQYRLLMQRLGKALETAEPGPVLQVVLDTHPATAELYENLHYAHAGLCRSPLEDSLRSEHAALQAIAQARAPLRPADTR
;
A
#
# COMPACT_ATOMS: atom_id res chain seq x y z
N MET A 1 -8.10 34.68 -6.31
CA MET A 1 -8.23 33.89 -7.55
C MET A 1 -6.96 33.04 -7.70
N SER A 2 -6.99 31.78 -7.26
CA SER A 2 -5.81 30.91 -7.29
C SER A 2 -5.94 29.93 -8.45
N THR A 3 -4.97 30.00 -9.36
CA THR A 3 -4.99 29.40 -10.68
C THR A 3 -4.92 27.88 -10.63
N ALA A 4 -5.96 27.21 -11.10
CA ALA A 4 -5.94 25.80 -11.47
C ALA A 4 -4.90 25.60 -12.59
N LYS A 5 -3.65 25.32 -12.21
CA LYS A 5 -2.62 24.92 -13.15
C LYS A 5 -2.97 23.50 -13.56
N THR A 6 -3.53 23.34 -14.76
CA THR A 6 -3.73 22.04 -15.43
C THR A 6 -2.46 21.21 -15.27
N LEU A 7 -2.46 20.27 -14.34
CA LEU A 7 -1.29 19.47 -13.98
C LEU A 7 -1.05 18.46 -15.08
N ARG A 8 -0.37 18.88 -16.16
CA ARG A 8 0.38 17.91 -16.95
C ARG A 8 1.43 17.31 -16.01
N PRO A 9 1.43 15.99 -15.80
CA PRO A 9 2.44 15.35 -14.98
C PRO A 9 3.82 15.75 -15.50
N SER A 10 4.71 16.17 -14.62
CA SER A 10 6.11 16.39 -14.99
C SER A 10 6.69 15.08 -15.53
N ALA A 11 7.75 15.13 -16.34
CA ALA A 11 8.40 13.91 -16.85
C ALA A 11 8.78 12.92 -15.73
N ARG A 12 9.13 13.45 -14.55
CA ARG A 12 9.38 12.66 -13.33
C ARG A 12 8.13 11.91 -12.85
N MET A 13 7.00 12.61 -12.79
CA MET A 13 5.73 12.00 -12.38
C MET A 13 5.26 10.95 -13.41
N GLN A 14 5.42 11.22 -14.70
CA GLN A 14 5.10 10.25 -15.74
C GLN A 14 5.95 8.98 -15.62
N ASN A 15 7.25 9.14 -15.32
CA ASN A 15 8.13 8.00 -15.04
C ASN A 15 7.65 7.21 -13.81
N LEU A 16 7.28 7.89 -12.72
CA LEU A 16 6.74 7.23 -11.53
C LEU A 16 5.46 6.42 -11.85
N ILE A 17 4.54 6.99 -12.63
CA ILE A 17 3.32 6.29 -13.07
C ILE A 17 3.68 5.02 -13.85
N SER A 18 4.61 5.10 -14.80
CA SER A 18 5.03 3.93 -15.58
C SER A 18 5.68 2.85 -14.71
N LEU A 19 6.53 3.23 -13.75
CA LEU A 19 7.16 2.28 -12.82
C LEU A 19 6.12 1.63 -11.89
N ALA A 20 5.15 2.40 -11.40
CA ALA A 20 4.05 1.90 -10.57
C ALA A 20 3.19 0.88 -11.32
N GLN A 21 2.84 1.16 -12.58
CA GLN A 21 2.10 0.23 -13.44
C GLN A 21 2.86 -1.06 -13.71
N LEU A 22 4.17 -0.97 -13.95
CA LEU A 22 5.02 -2.15 -14.16
C LEU A 22 5.11 -2.99 -12.89
N PHE A 23 5.26 -2.35 -11.74
CA PHE A 23 5.34 -3.04 -10.46
C PHE A 23 4.02 -3.72 -10.11
N GLU A 24 2.89 -3.05 -10.27
CA GLU A 24 1.55 -3.63 -10.02
C GLU A 24 1.29 -4.89 -10.86
N ARG A 25 1.77 -4.91 -12.11
CA ARG A 25 1.67 -6.09 -12.98
C ARG A 25 2.57 -7.23 -12.50
N LEU A 26 3.77 -6.90 -12.04
CA LEU A 26 4.75 -7.88 -11.57
C LEU A 26 4.38 -8.46 -10.20
N ASP A 27 3.77 -7.66 -9.33
CA ASP A 27 3.26 -8.11 -8.04
C ASP A 27 2.11 -9.12 -8.20
N ARG A 28 1.23 -8.87 -9.17
CA ARG A 28 0.14 -9.80 -9.53
C ARG A 28 0.63 -11.09 -10.19
N ASP A 29 1.71 -11.03 -10.96
CA ASP A 29 2.34 -12.20 -11.59
C ASP A 29 3.87 -12.16 -11.42
N PRO A 30 4.38 -12.72 -10.31
CA PRO A 30 5.80 -12.73 -10.00
C PRO A 30 6.67 -13.53 -10.98
N THR A 31 6.05 -14.38 -11.81
CA THR A 31 6.78 -15.20 -12.80
C THR A 31 7.13 -14.40 -14.06
N GLY A 32 6.55 -13.21 -14.23
CA GLY A 32 6.71 -12.37 -15.41
C GLY A 32 8.05 -11.64 -15.54
N ALA A 33 8.93 -11.68 -14.52
CA ALA A 33 10.26 -11.07 -14.60
C ALA A 33 11.32 -11.89 -13.87
N GLY A 34 12.57 -11.81 -14.34
CA GLY A 34 13.72 -12.37 -13.64
C GLY A 34 14.05 -11.60 -12.35
N ILE A 35 14.71 -12.26 -11.40
CA ILE A 35 15.08 -11.68 -10.08
C ILE A 35 15.83 -10.35 -10.22
N ASP A 36 16.77 -10.25 -11.16
CA ASP A 36 17.54 -9.01 -11.37
C ASP A 36 16.69 -7.86 -11.90
N GLN A 37 15.68 -8.18 -12.73
CA GLN A 37 14.75 -7.19 -13.25
C GLN A 37 13.82 -6.68 -12.15
N TYR A 38 13.34 -7.57 -11.29
CA TYR A 38 12.58 -7.20 -10.10
C TYR A 38 13.38 -6.26 -9.19
N ARG A 39 14.64 -6.62 -8.88
CA ARG A 39 15.52 -5.78 -8.05
C ARG A 39 15.76 -4.40 -8.65
N LEU A 40 16.02 -4.33 -9.96
CA LEU A 40 16.23 -3.06 -10.66
C LEU A 40 14.96 -2.20 -10.66
N LEU A 41 13.79 -2.80 -10.85
CA LEU A 41 12.50 -2.11 -10.79
C LEU A 41 12.28 -1.50 -9.41
N MET A 42 12.44 -2.30 -8.34
CA MET A 42 12.28 -1.85 -6.96
C MET A 42 13.23 -0.69 -6.61
N GLN A 43 14.50 -0.78 -7.03
CA GLN A 43 15.48 0.29 -6.80
C GLN A 43 15.07 1.60 -7.49
N ARG A 44 14.60 1.52 -8.74
CA ARG A 44 14.17 2.70 -9.52
C ARG A 44 12.90 3.30 -8.97
N LEU A 45 11.92 2.46 -8.63
CA LEU A 45 10.66 2.89 -8.06
C LEU A 45 10.87 3.54 -6.69
N GLY A 46 11.69 2.93 -5.82
CA GLY A 46 12.00 3.51 -4.50
C GLY A 46 12.61 4.91 -4.61
N LYS A 47 13.62 5.09 -5.47
CA LYS A 47 14.22 6.41 -5.72
C LYS A 47 13.22 7.43 -6.30
N ALA A 48 12.31 6.97 -7.16
CA ALA A 48 11.27 7.83 -7.71
C ALA A 48 10.27 8.28 -6.63
N LEU A 49 9.90 7.38 -5.72
CA LEU A 49 9.00 7.63 -4.59
C LEU A 49 9.61 8.54 -3.52
N GLU A 50 10.88 8.34 -3.14
CA GLU A 50 11.61 9.19 -2.18
C GLU A 50 11.67 10.66 -2.60
N THR A 51 11.58 10.89 -3.90
CA THR A 51 11.75 12.21 -4.50
C THR A 51 10.48 12.71 -5.19
N ALA A 52 9.37 12.02 -4.99
CA ALA A 52 8.07 12.43 -5.46
C ALA A 52 7.55 13.58 -4.58
N GLU A 53 7.06 14.64 -5.23
CA GLU A 53 6.44 15.75 -4.52
C GLU A 53 5.09 15.29 -3.92
N PRO A 54 4.86 15.49 -2.62
CA PRO A 54 3.57 15.23 -2.01
C PRO A 54 2.47 16.05 -2.69
N GLY A 55 1.32 15.43 -2.97
CA GLY A 55 0.19 16.15 -3.53
C GLY A 55 -0.86 15.25 -4.16
N PRO A 56 -1.94 15.85 -4.71
CA PRO A 56 -3.10 15.11 -5.22
C PRO A 56 -2.75 14.09 -6.30
N VAL A 57 -1.78 14.39 -7.16
CA VAL A 57 -1.38 13.48 -8.23
C VAL A 57 -0.67 12.24 -7.68
N LEU A 58 0.20 12.40 -6.69
CA LEU A 58 0.85 11.26 -6.03
C LEU A 58 -0.20 10.40 -5.32
N GLN A 59 -1.14 11.02 -4.62
CA GLN A 59 -2.24 10.32 -3.94
C GLN A 59 -3.04 9.45 -4.93
N VAL A 60 -3.41 9.99 -6.10
CA VAL A 60 -4.11 9.23 -7.16
C VAL A 60 -3.28 8.03 -7.63
N VAL A 61 -1.96 8.18 -7.81
CA VAL A 61 -1.10 7.07 -8.22
C VAL A 61 -1.11 5.95 -7.18
N LEU A 62 -0.93 6.31 -5.91
CA LEU A 62 -0.91 5.34 -4.83
C LEU A 62 -2.28 4.66 -4.62
N ASP A 63 -3.38 5.39 -4.80
CA ASP A 63 -4.73 4.81 -4.70
C ASP A 63 -5.06 3.87 -5.89
N THR A 64 -4.41 4.08 -7.03
CA THR A 64 -4.58 3.24 -8.24
C THR A 64 -3.69 2.00 -8.23
N HIS A 65 -2.55 2.02 -7.52
CA HIS A 65 -1.52 0.97 -7.56
C HIS A 65 -1.20 0.51 -6.13
N PRO A 66 -1.98 -0.42 -5.54
CA PRO A 66 -1.85 -0.82 -4.15
C PRO A 66 -0.46 -1.34 -3.79
N ALA A 67 0.21 -2.11 -4.66
CA ALA A 67 1.57 -2.59 -4.38
C ALA A 67 2.54 -1.40 -4.23
N THR A 68 2.37 -0.37 -5.06
CA THR A 68 3.18 0.86 -4.97
C THR A 68 2.86 1.66 -3.70
N ALA A 69 1.61 1.67 -3.26
CA ALA A 69 1.21 2.27 -1.99
C ALA A 69 1.91 1.61 -0.80
N GLU A 70 1.91 0.27 -0.73
CA GLU A 70 2.61 -0.47 0.32
C GLU A 70 4.11 -0.18 0.34
N LEU A 71 4.75 -0.13 -0.83
CA LEU A 71 6.17 0.25 -0.92
C LEU A 71 6.40 1.69 -0.44
N TYR A 72 5.54 2.63 -0.84
CA TYR A 72 5.64 4.02 -0.41
C TYR A 72 5.53 4.15 1.11
N GLU A 73 4.60 3.43 1.73
CA GLU A 73 4.45 3.35 3.18
C GLU A 73 5.69 2.78 3.86
N ASN A 74 6.22 1.65 3.35
CA ASN A 74 7.42 1.03 3.88
C ASN A 74 8.65 1.95 3.83
N LEU A 75 8.80 2.73 2.75
CA LEU A 75 9.89 3.70 2.61
C LEU A 75 9.76 4.88 3.60
N HIS A 76 8.54 5.34 3.85
CA HIS A 76 8.26 6.49 4.72
C HIS A 76 7.91 6.06 6.16
N TYR A 77 8.08 4.78 6.49
CA TYR A 77 7.75 4.17 7.77
C TYR A 77 8.36 4.93 8.97
N ALA A 78 9.62 5.37 8.83
CA ALA A 78 10.32 6.13 9.87
C ALA A 78 9.75 7.55 10.11
N HIS A 79 8.99 8.10 9.15
CA HIS A 79 8.50 9.47 9.17
C HIS A 79 6.98 9.60 9.38
N ALA A 80 6.17 8.60 9.01
CA ALA A 80 4.70 8.76 8.94
C ALA A 80 3.90 7.93 9.97
N GLY A 81 4.50 6.93 10.63
CA GLY A 81 3.70 5.97 11.39
C GLY A 81 2.81 5.11 10.48
N LEU A 82 2.43 3.93 10.97
CA LEU A 82 1.66 2.94 10.22
C LEU A 82 0.33 3.52 9.70
N CYS A 83 0.08 3.34 8.40
CA CYS A 83 -1.22 3.37 7.70
C CYS A 83 -1.59 4.64 6.88
N ARG A 84 -1.61 4.51 5.54
CA ARG A 84 -2.67 5.12 4.69
C ARG A 84 -3.90 4.20 4.58
N SER A 85 -3.87 2.99 5.15
CA SER A 85 -5.08 2.21 5.37
C SER A 85 -6.02 2.96 6.33
N PRO A 86 -7.34 3.00 6.06
CA PRO A 86 -8.26 3.68 6.96
C PRO A 86 -8.10 3.05 8.33
N LEU A 87 -7.73 3.86 9.33
CA LEU A 87 -7.59 3.47 10.72
C LEU A 87 -8.77 2.59 11.18
N GLU A 88 -9.96 2.85 10.65
CA GLU A 88 -11.19 2.09 10.89
C GLU A 88 -11.09 0.62 10.46
N ASP A 89 -10.53 0.29 9.31
CA ASP A 89 -10.43 -1.10 8.84
C ASP A 89 -9.35 -1.89 9.59
N SER A 90 -8.25 -1.22 9.97
CA SER A 90 -7.24 -1.79 10.86
C SER A 90 -7.82 -2.06 12.26
N LEU A 91 -8.54 -1.10 12.84
CA LEU A 91 -9.22 -1.26 14.13
C LEU A 91 -10.32 -2.32 14.09
N ARG A 92 -11.08 -2.42 13.00
CA ARG A 92 -12.11 -3.46 12.82
C ARG A 92 -11.48 -4.85 12.79
N SER A 93 -10.36 -5.00 12.12
CA SER A 93 -9.62 -6.28 12.04
C SER A 93 -9.05 -6.66 13.41
N GLU A 94 -8.49 -5.71 14.14
CA GLU A 94 -8.01 -5.92 15.52
C GLU A 94 -9.14 -6.33 16.46
N HIS A 95 -10.27 -5.60 16.43
CA HIS A 95 -11.44 -5.91 17.24
C HIS A 95 -12.02 -7.29 16.91
N ALA A 96 -12.12 -7.65 15.63
CA ALA A 96 -12.59 -8.96 15.19
C ALA A 96 -11.66 -10.10 15.66
N ALA A 97 -10.34 -9.90 15.61
CA ALA A 97 -9.37 -10.87 16.10
C ALA A 97 -9.48 -11.09 17.61
N LEU A 98 -9.60 -10.01 18.39
CA LEU A 98 -9.79 -10.08 19.85
C LEU A 98 -11.10 -10.81 20.21
N GLN A 99 -12.17 -10.57 19.47
CA GLN A 99 -13.44 -11.28 19.66
C GLN A 99 -13.33 -12.78 19.38
N ALA A 100 -12.67 -13.16 18.27
CA ALA A 100 -12.45 -14.56 17.93
C ALA A 100 -11.63 -15.28 19.00
N ILE A 101 -10.58 -14.64 19.52
CA ILE A 101 -9.76 -15.16 20.62
C ILE A 101 -10.59 -15.31 21.89
N ALA A 102 -11.43 -14.33 22.24
CA ALA A 102 -12.30 -14.39 23.40
C ALA A 102 -13.31 -15.54 23.31
N GLN A 103 -13.87 -15.78 22.12
CA GLN A 103 -14.77 -16.91 21.87
C GLN A 103 -14.05 -18.26 21.98
N ALA A 104 -12.84 -18.38 21.44
CA ALA A 104 -12.03 -19.59 21.54
C ALA A 104 -11.57 -19.88 22.98
N ARG A 105 -11.42 -18.84 23.82
CA ARG A 105 -11.07 -18.96 25.24
C ARG A 105 -12.28 -19.20 26.14
N ALA A 106 -13.50 -19.00 25.66
CA ALA A 106 -14.69 -19.34 26.42
C ALA A 106 -14.66 -20.87 26.67
N PRO A 107 -14.88 -21.31 27.92
CA PRO A 107 -14.93 -22.74 28.21
C PRO A 107 -16.02 -23.37 27.35
N LEU A 108 -15.70 -24.49 26.69
CA LEU A 108 -16.71 -25.34 26.05
C LEU A 108 -17.75 -25.66 27.12
N ARG A 109 -18.93 -25.04 27.02
CA ARG A 109 -20.04 -25.33 27.91
C ARG A 109 -20.35 -26.82 27.72
N PRO A 110 -20.20 -27.68 28.75
CA PRO A 110 -20.48 -29.10 28.58
C PRO A 110 -21.93 -29.23 28.11
N ALA A 111 -22.14 -30.05 27.07
CA ALA A 111 -23.47 -30.34 26.57
C ALA A 111 -24.32 -30.84 27.73
N ASP A 112 -25.46 -30.19 27.97
CA ASP A 112 -26.45 -30.60 28.96
C ASP A 112 -26.96 -32.00 28.56
N THR A 113 -26.47 -33.02 29.25
CA THR A 113 -26.98 -34.38 29.14
C THR A 113 -28.28 -34.46 29.95
N ARG A 114 -29.41 -34.57 29.26
CA ARG A 114 -30.67 -35.08 29.83
C ARG A 114 -31.16 -36.26 29.01
#